data_AF-A9FAJ2-F1
#
_entry.id   AF-A9FAJ2-F1
#
_cell.length_a   1.000
_cell.length_b   1.000
_cell.length_c   1.000
_cell.angle_alpha   90.00
_cell.angle_beta   90.00
_cell.angle_gamma   90.00
#
_symmetry.space_group_name_H-M   'P 1'
#
loop_
_entity.id
_entity.type
_entity.pdbx_description
1 polymer ?
#
loop_
_entity_poly.entity_id
_entity_poly.type
_entity_poly.pdbx_seq_one_letter_code
_entity_poly.pdbx_strand_id
1 'polypeptide(L)'
;MLTSLLLAAGCSGKVDPAGSGGGDPGGGGSSAETGGGGGELPVRCLLPADPGRCDAAFPKYRYDPAAGACREFTYGGCEGNENRFDSLAACEEACRGELPDIGVCNAPSDCILVSRGCCGACDTANAENFRAINRAGTRLNEIIQGCGGVACGACPEVTEAERTTQYFTATCEAGRCVVLDVRESPLTECTVDSDCALRDGLGCCEGCDGTGIVALNQSAELDALVCPAGMGACPPCAPVFPDGMTAVCSSGRCQPQMPATP
;
A
#
# COMPACT_ATOMS: atom_id res chain seq x y z
N MET A 1 -32.95 -27.65 44.45
CA MET A 1 -31.94 -27.58 45.54
C MET A 1 -30.71 -28.26 44.98
N LEU A 2 -29.59 -27.64 44.63
CA LEU A 2 -28.87 -26.46 45.15
C LEU A 2 -28.39 -25.57 44.00
N THR A 3 -28.27 -24.29 44.32
CA THR A 3 -27.71 -23.18 43.57
C THR A 3 -26.21 -23.03 43.90
N SER A 4 -25.38 -22.70 42.91
CA SER A 4 -24.04 -22.05 43.06
C SER A 4 -23.59 -21.68 41.64
N LEU A 5 -23.82 -20.47 41.13
CA LEU A 5 -23.16 -19.18 41.39
C LEU A 5 -21.63 -19.18 41.15
N LEU A 6 -21.27 -18.68 39.95
CA LEU A 6 -20.22 -17.71 39.60
C LEU A 6 -18.88 -17.71 40.35
N LEU A 7 -17.77 -17.64 39.61
CA LEU A 7 -16.77 -16.58 39.82
C LEU A 7 -15.95 -16.31 38.55
N ALA A 8 -16.00 -15.06 38.11
CA ALA A 8 -15.17 -14.47 37.07
C ALA A 8 -13.74 -14.26 37.60
N ALA A 9 -12.73 -14.54 36.77
CA ALA A 9 -11.36 -14.13 37.01
C ALA A 9 -11.13 -12.74 36.41
N GLY A 10 -10.98 -11.74 37.27
CA GLY A 10 -10.54 -10.40 36.90
C GLY A 10 -9.03 -10.33 36.69
N CYS A 11 -8.60 -9.52 35.72
CA CYS A 11 -7.23 -9.10 35.55
C CYS A 11 -6.86 -8.05 36.61
N SER A 12 -5.69 -8.16 37.25
CA SER A 12 -5.13 -7.12 38.12
C SER A 12 -3.60 -7.17 38.18
N GLY A 13 -2.99 -6.00 38.00
CA GLY A 13 -1.62 -5.63 38.40
C GLY A 13 -0.55 -5.89 37.32
N LYS A 14 0.38 -4.98 37.00
CA LYS A 14 0.92 -3.83 37.73
C LYS A 14 1.54 -2.82 36.76
N VAL A 15 1.42 -1.55 37.11
CA VAL A 15 2.21 -0.41 36.61
C VAL A 15 3.39 -0.18 37.56
N ASP A 16 4.55 0.24 37.04
CA ASP A 16 5.66 0.86 37.79
C ASP A 16 6.51 1.75 36.85
N PRO A 17 7.29 2.73 37.38
CA PRO A 17 7.34 4.10 36.85
C PRO A 17 8.66 4.56 36.18
N ALA A 18 8.64 5.82 35.74
CA ALA A 18 9.62 6.58 34.96
C ALA A 18 11.03 6.81 35.58
N GLY A 19 12.01 7.10 34.71
CA GLY A 19 13.32 7.65 35.04
C GLY A 19 13.99 8.31 33.81
N SER A 20 14.64 9.47 34.00
CA SER A 20 14.92 10.54 33.03
C SER A 20 16.42 10.73 32.70
N GLY A 21 16.71 11.39 31.55
CA GLY A 21 17.96 12.12 31.22
C GLY A 21 19.03 11.29 30.49
N GLY A 22 19.75 11.73 29.46
CA GLY A 22 19.97 13.05 28.83
C GLY A 22 21.47 13.14 28.45
N GLY A 23 21.82 13.55 27.23
CA GLY A 23 23.18 13.97 26.86
C GLY A 23 23.70 13.54 25.48
N ASP A 24 23.64 14.47 24.53
CA ASP A 24 24.50 14.56 23.34
C ASP A 24 25.97 14.80 23.75
N PRO A 25 26.94 14.37 22.90
CA PRO A 25 27.75 15.39 22.24
C PRO A 25 28.02 15.09 20.76
N GLY A 26 28.05 16.16 19.97
CA GLY A 26 28.43 16.13 18.55
C GLY A 26 29.93 15.88 18.32
N GLY A 27 30.23 15.40 17.11
CA GLY A 27 31.57 15.29 16.56
C GLY A 27 31.49 15.05 15.05
N GLY A 28 31.89 16.06 14.27
CA GLY A 28 31.83 16.06 12.82
C GLY A 28 32.85 15.13 12.17
N GLY A 29 32.44 14.58 11.02
CA GLY A 29 33.31 13.92 10.04
C GLY A 29 32.86 14.37 8.66
N SER A 30 33.59 15.31 8.08
CA SER A 30 33.47 15.69 6.67
C SER A 30 33.96 14.54 5.80
N SER A 31 33.05 13.81 5.17
CA SER A 31 33.38 13.01 3.99
C SER A 31 33.23 13.93 2.78
N ALA A 32 34.37 14.41 2.28
CA ALA A 32 34.46 14.94 0.93
C ALA A 32 34.35 13.75 -0.03
N GLU A 33 33.20 13.60 -0.68
CA GLU A 33 33.04 12.70 -1.82
C GLU A 33 32.87 13.53 -3.10
N THR A 34 33.89 13.42 -3.94
CA THR A 34 33.94 13.91 -5.31
C THR A 34 33.04 13.09 -6.22
N GLY A 35 32.09 13.75 -6.90
CA GLY A 35 31.76 13.50 -8.31
C GLY A 35 30.79 12.36 -8.64
N GLY A 36 29.49 12.68 -8.68
CA GLY A 36 28.42 11.84 -9.23
C GLY A 36 27.06 12.05 -8.56
N GLY A 37 26.73 13.28 -8.17
CA GLY A 37 25.60 13.59 -7.28
C GLY A 37 24.27 13.66 -8.01
N GLY A 38 23.60 12.51 -8.14
CA GLY A 38 22.15 12.45 -8.25
C GLY A 38 21.61 11.78 -6.99
N GLY A 39 21.51 12.53 -5.88
CA GLY A 39 20.81 12.04 -4.69
C GLY A 39 19.31 11.89 -4.95
N GLU A 40 18.61 11.23 -4.05
CA GLU A 40 17.15 11.14 -4.13
C GLU A 40 16.51 12.53 -3.98
N LEU A 41 15.57 12.87 -4.86
CA LEU A 41 14.94 14.18 -4.90
C LEU A 41 14.15 14.43 -3.59
N PRO A 42 14.41 15.54 -2.86
CA PRO A 42 13.73 15.80 -1.60
C PRO A 42 12.21 15.91 -1.75
N VAL A 43 11.45 15.30 -0.82
CA VAL A 43 9.97 15.28 -0.84
C VAL A 43 9.36 16.69 -0.92
N ARG A 44 9.99 17.72 -0.34
CA ARG A 44 9.52 19.10 -0.47
C ARG A 44 9.44 19.58 -1.92
N CYS A 45 10.32 19.09 -2.81
CA CYS A 45 10.32 19.45 -4.23
C CYS A 45 9.17 18.81 -5.00
N LEU A 46 8.48 17.83 -4.39
CA LEU A 46 7.39 17.07 -5.00
C LEU A 46 6.02 17.67 -4.63
N LEU A 47 5.97 18.60 -3.68
CA LEU A 47 4.73 19.26 -3.26
C LEU A 47 4.19 20.16 -4.38
N PRO A 48 2.85 20.33 -4.49
CA PRO A 48 2.26 21.23 -5.48
C PRO A 48 2.64 22.70 -5.20
N ALA A 49 2.48 23.56 -6.23
CA ALA A 49 2.53 25.00 -6.02
C ALA A 49 1.44 25.42 -5.03
N ASP A 50 1.81 26.11 -3.95
CA ASP A 50 0.83 26.60 -2.99
C ASP A 50 0.98 28.12 -2.82
N PRO A 51 0.05 28.91 -3.41
CA PRO A 51 0.07 30.36 -3.27
C PRO A 51 -0.25 30.80 -1.83
N GLY A 52 -0.82 29.92 -0.99
CA GLY A 52 -1.35 30.27 0.31
C GLY A 52 -2.61 31.13 0.22
N ARG A 53 -3.10 31.57 1.38
CA ARG A 53 -4.41 32.27 1.49
C ARG A 53 -4.37 33.79 1.29
N CYS A 54 -3.19 34.38 1.17
CA CYS A 54 -3.04 35.82 1.06
C CYS A 54 -3.02 36.26 -0.41
N ASP A 55 -3.37 37.53 -0.66
CA ASP A 55 -3.58 38.06 -2.02
C ASP A 55 -2.42 38.92 -2.55
N ALA A 56 -1.25 38.90 -1.90
CA ALA A 56 -0.07 39.59 -2.43
C ALA A 56 0.51 38.84 -3.64
N ALA A 57 1.32 39.52 -4.45
CA ALA A 57 1.93 38.93 -5.64
C ALA A 57 3.45 38.94 -5.50
N PHE A 58 4.01 37.86 -4.95
CA PHE A 58 5.46 37.66 -4.89
C PHE A 58 5.90 36.62 -5.92
N PRO A 59 6.76 36.96 -6.89
CA PRO A 59 7.34 35.97 -7.78
C PRO A 59 8.26 35.05 -6.97
N LYS A 60 8.03 33.74 -7.08
CA LYS A 60 8.82 32.68 -6.45
C LYS A 60 9.03 31.55 -7.43
N TYR A 61 9.96 30.66 -7.12
CA TYR A 61 10.23 29.47 -7.92
C TYR A 61 9.79 28.21 -7.16
N ARG A 62 9.32 27.21 -7.89
CA ARG A 62 9.02 25.87 -7.39
C ARG A 62 9.61 24.83 -8.33
N TYR A 63 9.85 23.62 -7.86
CA TYR A 63 10.17 22.49 -8.72
C TYR A 63 8.89 21.92 -9.35
N ASP A 64 8.95 21.58 -10.64
CA ASP A 64 7.91 20.91 -11.38
C ASP A 64 8.38 19.48 -11.70
N PRO A 65 7.94 18.45 -10.94
CA PRO A 65 8.42 17.08 -11.14
C PRO A 65 7.98 16.48 -12.48
N ALA A 66 6.87 16.96 -13.06
CA ALA A 66 6.44 16.51 -14.38
C ALA A 66 7.32 17.09 -15.50
N ALA A 67 7.83 18.31 -15.32
CA ALA A 67 8.76 18.93 -16.25
C ALA A 67 10.24 18.64 -15.94
N GLY A 68 10.54 18.08 -14.77
CA GLY A 68 11.90 17.89 -14.26
C GLY A 68 12.67 19.20 -14.05
N ALA A 69 11.98 20.33 -13.85
CA ALA A 69 12.59 21.66 -13.88
C ALA A 69 11.91 22.65 -12.93
N CYS A 70 12.67 23.65 -12.48
CA CYS A 70 12.14 24.75 -11.68
C CYS A 70 11.37 25.77 -12.53
N ARG A 71 10.21 26.20 -12.05
CA ARG A 71 9.30 27.15 -12.71
C ARG A 71 8.87 28.25 -11.76
N GLU A 72 8.66 29.45 -12.30
CA GLU A 72 8.12 30.57 -11.56
C GLU A 72 6.63 30.36 -11.24
N PHE A 73 6.19 30.81 -10.06
CA PHE A 73 4.79 30.90 -9.66
C PHE A 73 4.56 32.11 -8.74
N THR A 74 3.31 32.57 -8.65
CA THR A 74 2.93 33.67 -7.77
C THR A 74 2.60 33.16 -6.38
N TYR A 75 3.31 33.64 -5.36
CA TYR A 75 3.04 33.38 -3.95
C TYR A 75 2.28 34.55 -3.31
N GLY A 76 1.21 34.20 -2.58
CA GLY A 76 0.27 35.09 -1.91
C GLY A 76 0.85 35.90 -0.74
N GLY A 77 2.03 35.52 -0.24
CA GLY A 77 2.71 36.23 0.84
C GLY A 77 2.51 35.65 2.25
N CYS A 78 1.63 34.65 2.42
CA CYS A 78 1.50 33.90 3.67
C CYS A 78 1.15 32.43 3.43
N GLU A 79 1.38 31.57 4.44
CA GLU A 79 1.16 30.12 4.37
C GLU A 79 1.94 29.45 3.22
N GLY A 80 1.31 28.54 2.49
CA GLY A 80 1.96 27.76 1.45
C GLY A 80 2.73 26.55 1.97
N ASN A 81 3.62 26.03 1.14
CA ASN A 81 4.49 24.91 1.48
C ASN A 81 5.98 25.18 1.13
N GLU A 82 6.82 24.17 1.37
CA GLU A 82 8.27 24.27 1.21
C GLU A 82 8.78 24.17 -0.24
N ASN A 83 7.93 23.85 -1.22
CA ASN A 83 8.28 23.92 -2.65
C ASN A 83 8.24 25.37 -3.15
N ARG A 84 8.99 26.26 -2.49
CA ARG A 84 8.98 27.70 -2.74
C ARG A 84 10.34 28.29 -2.44
N PHE A 85 10.96 28.85 -3.47
CA PHE A 85 12.31 29.38 -3.44
C PHE A 85 12.34 30.82 -3.95
N ASP A 86 13.27 31.62 -3.43
CA ASP A 86 13.42 33.03 -3.81
C ASP A 86 14.08 33.24 -5.17
N SER A 87 14.78 32.22 -5.68
CA SER A 87 15.48 32.29 -6.97
C SER A 87 15.46 30.94 -7.69
N LEU A 88 15.60 31.00 -9.02
CA LEU A 88 15.71 29.80 -9.86
C LEU A 88 16.88 28.92 -9.41
N ALA A 89 18.05 29.53 -9.17
CA ALA A 89 19.25 28.82 -8.75
C ALA A 89 19.08 28.11 -7.39
N ALA A 90 18.39 28.74 -6.43
CA ALA A 90 18.10 28.11 -5.14
C ALA A 90 17.16 26.90 -5.29
N CYS A 91 16.17 27.00 -6.18
CA CYS A 91 15.29 25.89 -6.50
C CYS A 91 16.06 24.74 -7.17
N GLU A 92 16.85 25.04 -8.19
CA GLU A 92 17.64 24.04 -8.92
C GLU A 92 18.65 23.35 -8.02
N GLU A 93 19.32 24.08 -7.13
CA GLU A 93 20.23 23.48 -6.15
C GLU A 93 19.47 22.58 -5.16
N ALA A 94 18.36 23.07 -4.61
CA ALA A 94 17.60 22.35 -3.59
C ALA A 94 16.85 21.12 -4.12
N CYS A 95 16.59 21.06 -5.44
CA CYS A 95 15.79 20.05 -6.12
C CYS A 95 16.57 19.35 -7.25
N ARG A 96 17.88 19.19 -7.08
CA ARG A 96 18.68 18.23 -7.86
C ARG A 96 18.44 16.83 -7.33
N GLY A 97 18.16 15.89 -8.24
CA GLY A 97 18.02 14.49 -7.89
C GLY A 97 17.06 13.75 -8.81
N GLU A 98 16.99 12.44 -8.61
CA GLU A 98 16.03 11.58 -9.29
C GLU A 98 14.77 11.41 -8.43
N LEU A 99 13.61 11.24 -9.07
CA LEU A 99 12.38 10.93 -8.35
C LEU A 99 12.60 9.68 -7.50
N PRO A 100 12.13 9.67 -6.25
CA PRO A 100 12.29 8.50 -5.41
C PRO A 100 11.67 7.26 -6.03
N ASP A 101 12.42 6.17 -6.07
CA ASP A 101 11.91 4.92 -6.60
C ASP A 101 11.03 4.21 -5.57
N ILE A 102 9.75 4.54 -5.60
CA ILE A 102 8.74 3.97 -4.70
C ILE A 102 8.45 2.48 -4.98
N GLY A 103 9.08 1.86 -5.98
CA GLY A 103 8.91 0.45 -6.28
C GLY A 103 9.91 -0.47 -5.59
N VAL A 104 10.96 0.04 -4.95
CA VAL A 104 12.02 -0.79 -4.34
C VAL A 104 11.51 -1.49 -3.09
N CYS A 105 11.82 -2.77 -2.91
CA CYS A 105 11.44 -3.56 -1.73
C CYS A 105 12.52 -4.57 -1.33
N ASN A 106 12.46 -5.04 -0.09
CA ASN A 106 13.32 -6.10 0.43
C ASN A 106 12.53 -7.35 0.84
N ALA A 107 11.25 -7.17 1.19
CA ALA A 107 10.36 -8.26 1.59
C ALA A 107 8.95 -8.06 1.02
N PRO A 108 8.15 -9.12 0.85
CA PRO A 108 6.76 -9.02 0.41
C PRO A 108 5.91 -8.02 1.18
N SER A 109 6.09 -7.96 2.50
CA SER A 109 5.35 -7.05 3.39
C SER A 109 5.64 -5.56 3.14
N ASP A 110 6.73 -5.25 2.45
CA ASP A 110 7.03 -3.87 2.05
C ASP A 110 6.06 -3.41 0.97
N CYS A 111 5.49 -4.33 0.19
CA CYS A 111 4.68 -3.99 -0.96
C CYS A 111 3.20 -3.88 -0.59
N ILE A 112 2.55 -2.87 -1.16
CA ILE A 112 1.11 -2.68 -1.08
C ILE A 112 0.55 -2.43 -2.48
N LEU A 113 -0.70 -2.83 -2.68
CA LEU A 113 -1.43 -2.56 -3.90
C LEU A 113 -2.10 -1.18 -3.80
N VAL A 114 -1.90 -0.33 -4.79
CA VAL A 114 -2.60 0.95 -4.91
C VAL A 114 -3.22 1.07 -6.30
N SER A 115 -4.36 1.75 -6.41
CA SER A 115 -4.97 2.04 -7.71
C SER A 115 -4.07 2.98 -8.52
N ARG A 116 -3.96 2.77 -9.85
CA ARG A 116 -3.20 3.68 -10.73
C ARG A 116 -3.88 5.04 -10.90
N GLY A 117 -5.21 5.10 -10.75
CA GLY A 117 -6.02 6.31 -10.87
C GLY A 117 -6.41 6.95 -9.53
N CYS A 118 -6.88 8.20 -9.60
CA CYS A 118 -7.33 8.98 -8.45
C CYS A 118 -8.65 8.54 -7.85
N CYS A 119 -9.56 8.08 -8.72
CA CYS A 119 -10.72 7.36 -8.28
C CYS A 119 -10.29 5.90 -8.22
N GLY A 120 -10.41 5.28 -7.05
CA GLY A 120 -10.07 3.87 -6.85
C GLY A 120 -10.62 3.01 -7.98
N ALA A 121 -9.96 1.88 -8.27
CA ALA A 121 -10.34 1.04 -9.39
C ALA A 121 -11.79 0.53 -9.25
N CYS A 122 -12.75 1.23 -9.88
CA CYS A 122 -14.12 0.76 -10.02
C CYS A 122 -14.19 -0.45 -10.96
N ASP A 123 -13.20 -0.60 -11.82
CA ASP A 123 -12.95 -1.81 -12.58
C ASP A 123 -12.03 -2.72 -11.77
N THR A 124 -12.66 -3.65 -11.07
CA THR A 124 -12.01 -4.65 -10.22
C THR A 124 -11.54 -5.86 -11.01
N ALA A 125 -11.67 -5.86 -12.36
CA ALA A 125 -11.40 -7.02 -13.21
C ALA A 125 -9.94 -7.15 -13.67
N ASN A 126 -9.23 -6.02 -13.79
CA ASN A 126 -7.95 -5.92 -14.50
C ASN A 126 -6.78 -5.52 -13.59
N ALA A 127 -5.71 -6.33 -13.59
CA ALA A 127 -4.47 -6.08 -12.84
C ALA A 127 -3.82 -4.74 -13.22
N GLU A 128 -3.99 -4.28 -14.47
CA GLU A 128 -3.42 -3.04 -14.97
C GLU A 128 -4.00 -1.79 -14.30
N ASN A 129 -5.15 -1.89 -13.63
CA ASN A 129 -5.72 -0.80 -12.85
C ASN A 129 -4.97 -0.59 -11.52
N PHE A 130 -4.06 -1.51 -11.18
CA PHE A 130 -3.29 -1.47 -9.96
C PHE A 130 -1.80 -1.28 -10.25
N ARG A 131 -1.10 -0.75 -9.26
CA ARG A 131 0.36 -0.80 -9.17
C ARG A 131 0.75 -1.25 -7.77
N ALA A 132 1.87 -1.94 -7.68
CA ALA A 132 2.48 -2.28 -6.42
C ALA A 132 3.55 -1.24 -6.10
N ILE A 133 3.54 -0.73 -4.87
CA ILE A 133 4.53 0.23 -4.37
C ILE A 133 5.04 -0.24 -3.02
N ASN A 134 6.21 0.25 -2.63
CA ASN A 134 6.66 0.18 -1.26
C ASN A 134 5.73 1.00 -0.37
N ARG A 135 5.33 0.44 0.77
CA ARG A 135 4.49 1.05 1.79
C ARG A 135 5.05 2.37 2.29
N ALA A 136 6.37 2.48 2.45
CA ALA A 136 7.03 3.74 2.81
C ALA A 136 6.82 4.83 1.74
N GLY A 137 6.61 4.43 0.48
CA GLY A 137 6.32 5.30 -0.65
C GLY A 137 4.87 5.80 -0.70
N THR A 138 3.95 5.34 0.16
CA THR A 138 2.51 5.69 0.09
C THR A 138 2.26 7.20 0.13
N ARG A 139 2.92 7.91 1.07
CA ARG A 139 2.78 9.37 1.17
C ARG A 139 3.26 10.06 -0.11
N LEU A 140 4.35 9.57 -0.69
CA LEU A 140 4.88 10.13 -1.92
C LEU A 140 3.98 9.81 -3.11
N ASN A 141 3.46 8.59 -3.15
CA ASN A 141 2.49 8.13 -4.12
C ASN A 141 1.27 9.05 -4.18
N GLU A 142 0.71 9.44 -3.03
CA GLU A 142 -0.40 10.41 -2.92
C GLU A 142 -0.03 11.79 -3.48
N ILE A 143 1.16 12.29 -3.12
CA ILE A 143 1.67 13.59 -3.58
C ILE A 143 1.83 13.60 -5.11
N ILE A 144 2.43 12.55 -5.68
CA ILE A 144 2.68 12.43 -7.13
C ILE A 144 1.39 12.16 -7.90
N GLN A 145 0.48 11.32 -7.38
CA GLN A 145 -0.79 11.05 -8.06
C GLN A 145 -1.70 12.28 -8.14
N GLY A 146 -1.53 13.25 -7.23
CA GLY A 146 -2.07 14.59 -7.41
C GLY A 146 -3.56 14.60 -7.73
N CYS A 147 -4.38 14.02 -6.85
CA CYS A 147 -5.83 13.97 -7.03
C CYS A 147 -6.49 15.29 -6.66
N GLY A 148 -6.11 16.36 -7.37
CA GLY A 148 -6.55 17.74 -7.12
C GLY A 148 -8.05 17.91 -7.32
N GLY A 149 -8.83 17.74 -6.23
CA GLY A 149 -10.27 17.99 -6.21
C GLY A 149 -11.08 17.10 -7.16
N VAL A 150 -10.54 15.96 -7.59
CA VAL A 150 -11.24 15.03 -8.47
C VAL A 150 -12.47 14.47 -7.76
N ALA A 151 -13.66 14.81 -8.25
CA ALA A 151 -14.91 14.23 -7.77
C ALA A 151 -15.10 12.85 -8.42
N CYS A 152 -15.02 11.79 -7.62
CA CYS A 152 -15.23 10.43 -8.08
C CYS A 152 -16.72 10.10 -8.15
N GLY A 153 -17.15 9.53 -9.28
CA GLY A 153 -18.48 8.97 -9.40
C GLY A 153 -18.65 7.69 -8.57
N ALA A 154 -19.89 7.27 -8.34
CA ALA A 154 -20.16 5.96 -7.76
C ALA A 154 -19.66 4.86 -8.72
N CYS A 155 -19.07 3.79 -8.17
CA CYS A 155 -18.71 2.64 -8.97
C CYS A 155 -19.97 1.90 -9.45
N PRO A 156 -19.95 1.27 -10.64
CA PRO A 156 -21.01 0.38 -11.05
C PRO A 156 -21.22 -0.73 -10.02
N GLU A 157 -22.48 -1.10 -9.77
CA GLU A 157 -22.80 -2.31 -9.00
C GLU A 157 -22.33 -3.53 -9.80
N VAL A 158 -21.29 -4.19 -9.33
CA VAL A 158 -20.80 -5.48 -9.85
C VAL A 158 -21.27 -6.60 -8.92
N THR A 159 -21.67 -7.74 -9.51
CA THR A 159 -22.02 -8.93 -8.74
C THR A 159 -20.80 -9.44 -7.96
N GLU A 160 -21.00 -10.19 -6.87
CA GLU A 160 -19.87 -10.77 -6.12
C GLU A 160 -18.99 -11.68 -6.98
N ALA A 161 -19.56 -12.33 -8.00
CA ALA A 161 -18.82 -13.15 -8.95
C ALA A 161 -17.95 -12.34 -9.92
N GLU A 162 -18.29 -11.07 -10.16
CA GLU A 162 -17.53 -10.14 -11.03
C GLU A 162 -16.50 -9.32 -10.24
N ARG A 163 -16.57 -9.33 -8.90
CA ARG A 163 -15.54 -8.73 -8.04
C ARG A 163 -14.31 -9.62 -8.13
N THR A 164 -13.30 -9.18 -8.88
CA THR A 164 -12.01 -9.86 -8.93
C THR A 164 -10.89 -9.10 -8.25
N THR A 165 -11.20 -7.99 -7.57
CA THR A 165 -10.22 -7.24 -6.76
C THR A 165 -9.56 -8.12 -5.72
N GLN A 166 -10.29 -9.11 -5.20
CA GLN A 166 -9.73 -10.04 -4.22
C GLN A 166 -8.65 -10.96 -4.78
N TYR A 167 -8.44 -11.01 -6.11
CA TYR A 167 -7.40 -11.83 -6.74
C TYR A 167 -6.09 -11.08 -6.98
N PHE A 168 -6.02 -9.80 -6.66
CA PHE A 168 -4.80 -9.01 -6.77
C PHE A 168 -4.18 -8.76 -5.41
N THR A 169 -2.87 -8.94 -5.34
CA THR A 169 -2.07 -8.54 -4.19
C THR A 169 -0.74 -7.95 -4.66
N ALA A 170 0.11 -7.53 -3.73
CA ALA A 170 1.44 -7.01 -4.03
C ALA A 170 2.49 -7.87 -3.36
N THR A 171 3.58 -8.15 -4.07
CA THR A 171 4.72 -8.91 -3.56
C THR A 171 6.03 -8.25 -3.98
N CYS A 172 7.13 -8.65 -3.34
CA CYS A 172 8.47 -8.24 -3.68
C CYS A 172 9.14 -9.29 -4.56
N GLU A 173 9.33 -8.99 -5.84
CA GLU A 173 10.01 -9.85 -6.79
C GLU A 173 11.26 -9.14 -7.31
N ALA A 174 12.42 -9.81 -7.20
CA ALA A 174 13.71 -9.28 -7.63
C ALA A 174 14.02 -7.84 -7.11
N GLY A 175 13.62 -7.56 -5.86
CA GLY A 175 13.83 -6.25 -5.22
C GLY A 175 12.86 -5.16 -5.65
N ARG A 176 11.80 -5.51 -6.39
CA ARG A 176 10.75 -4.58 -6.84
C ARG A 176 9.36 -5.06 -6.47
N CYS A 177 8.52 -4.12 -6.07
CA CYS A 177 7.11 -4.38 -5.83
C CYS A 177 6.40 -4.63 -7.17
N VAL A 178 5.75 -5.79 -7.27
CA VAL A 178 4.99 -6.23 -8.44
C VAL A 178 3.56 -6.56 -8.05
N VAL A 179 2.64 -6.36 -8.98
CA VAL A 179 1.24 -6.79 -8.82
C VAL A 179 1.19 -8.29 -9.10
N LEU A 180 0.66 -9.05 -8.15
CA LEU A 180 0.42 -10.48 -8.30
C LEU A 180 -1.07 -10.70 -8.59
N ASP A 181 -1.38 -11.15 -9.81
CA ASP A 181 -2.69 -11.72 -10.16
C ASP A 181 -2.65 -13.23 -9.90
N VAL A 182 -3.36 -13.69 -8.86
CA VAL A 182 -3.29 -15.11 -8.48
C VAL A 182 -4.00 -16.03 -9.47
N ARG A 183 -4.93 -15.50 -10.29
CA ARG A 183 -5.67 -16.27 -11.30
C ARG A 183 -4.76 -16.75 -12.42
N GLU A 184 -3.71 -15.98 -12.70
CA GLU A 184 -2.69 -16.30 -13.70
C GLU A 184 -1.46 -16.97 -13.08
N SER A 185 -1.40 -17.06 -11.75
CA SER A 185 -0.27 -17.63 -11.03
C SER A 185 -0.41 -19.15 -10.82
N PRO A 186 0.69 -19.88 -10.58
CA PRO A 186 0.65 -21.29 -10.18
C PRO A 186 -0.16 -21.57 -8.90
N LEU A 187 -0.44 -20.54 -8.08
CA LEU A 187 -1.19 -20.67 -6.83
C LEU A 187 -2.62 -21.18 -7.04
N THR A 188 -3.16 -21.07 -8.26
CA THR A 188 -4.50 -21.55 -8.60
C THR A 188 -4.49 -22.81 -9.45
N GLU A 189 -3.34 -23.38 -9.84
CA GLU A 189 -3.34 -24.58 -10.70
C GLU A 189 -3.99 -25.77 -10.00
N CYS A 190 -4.79 -26.55 -10.70
CA CYS A 190 -5.43 -27.74 -10.14
C CYS A 190 -5.74 -28.79 -11.21
N THR A 191 -5.99 -30.01 -10.76
CA THR A 191 -6.46 -31.11 -11.60
C THR A 191 -7.84 -31.60 -11.19
N VAL A 192 -8.17 -31.53 -9.90
CA VAL A 192 -9.44 -31.96 -9.32
C VAL A 192 -9.88 -30.99 -8.22
N ASP A 193 -11.17 -30.99 -7.89
CA ASP A 193 -11.73 -30.08 -6.87
C ASP A 193 -11.04 -30.18 -5.51
N SER A 194 -10.58 -31.39 -5.13
CA SER A 194 -9.89 -31.62 -3.86
C SER A 194 -8.51 -30.97 -3.78
N ASP A 195 -7.94 -30.51 -4.89
CA ASP A 195 -6.69 -29.75 -4.90
C ASP A 195 -6.92 -28.32 -4.37
N CYS A 196 -8.16 -27.83 -4.39
CA CYS A 196 -8.49 -26.44 -4.10
C CYS A 196 -9.02 -26.26 -2.66
N ALA A 197 -8.74 -25.11 -2.08
CA ALA A 197 -9.30 -24.66 -0.81
C ALA A 197 -9.75 -23.20 -0.90
N LEU A 198 -10.84 -22.88 -0.20
CA LEU A 198 -11.28 -21.50 -0.02
C LEU A 198 -10.35 -20.79 0.97
N ARG A 199 -10.15 -19.50 0.73
CA ARG A 199 -9.38 -18.61 1.59
C ARG A 199 -10.05 -17.25 1.64
N ASP A 200 -10.00 -16.61 2.81
CA ASP A 200 -10.47 -15.23 3.01
C ASP A 200 -9.34 -14.23 2.67
N GLY A 201 -9.33 -13.72 1.45
CA GLY A 201 -8.34 -12.76 0.95
C GLY A 201 -6.96 -13.33 0.56
N LEU A 202 -6.13 -12.45 -0.02
CA LEU A 202 -4.75 -12.72 -0.42
C LEU A 202 -3.69 -12.05 0.47
N GLY A 203 -4.14 -11.58 1.64
CA GLY A 203 -3.24 -11.10 2.66
C GLY A 203 -2.38 -12.23 3.21
N CYS A 204 -1.31 -11.83 3.90
CA CYS A 204 -0.45 -12.78 4.60
C CYS A 204 -1.22 -13.66 5.59
N CYS A 205 -2.15 -13.07 6.35
CA CYS A 205 -3.11 -13.83 7.13
C CYS A 205 -4.49 -13.74 6.49
N GLU A 206 -5.28 -14.79 6.67
CA GLU A 206 -6.68 -14.81 6.25
C GLU A 206 -7.49 -13.76 7.02
N GLY A 207 -8.44 -13.15 6.31
CA GLY A 207 -9.50 -12.39 6.93
C GLY A 207 -10.35 -13.26 7.86
N CYS A 208 -11.11 -12.62 8.74
CA CYS A 208 -12.18 -13.29 9.51
C CYS A 208 -13.53 -12.62 9.25
N ASP A 209 -13.67 -11.92 8.14
CA ASP A 209 -14.85 -11.12 7.81
C ASP A 209 -15.64 -11.68 6.63
N GLY A 210 -15.10 -12.69 5.94
CA GLY A 210 -15.74 -13.33 4.78
C GLY A 210 -15.74 -12.43 3.55
N THR A 211 -14.88 -11.41 3.51
CA THR A 211 -14.81 -10.46 2.39
C THR A 211 -13.60 -10.74 1.50
N GLY A 212 -13.86 -10.90 0.21
CA GLY A 212 -12.79 -11.16 -0.77
C GLY A 212 -12.33 -12.61 -0.80
N ILE A 213 -13.29 -13.53 -0.90
CA ILE A 213 -13.04 -14.97 -0.95
C ILE A 213 -12.38 -15.35 -2.27
N VAL A 214 -11.31 -16.12 -2.17
CA VAL A 214 -10.58 -16.72 -3.29
C VAL A 214 -10.50 -18.24 -3.12
N ALA A 215 -10.17 -18.94 -4.19
CA ALA A 215 -9.83 -20.36 -4.16
C ALA A 215 -8.40 -20.55 -4.63
N LEU A 216 -7.58 -21.24 -3.85
CA LEU A 216 -6.17 -21.52 -4.16
C LEU A 216 -5.92 -23.02 -4.10
N ASN A 217 -4.84 -23.48 -4.72
CA ASN A 217 -4.35 -24.84 -4.55
C ASN A 217 -3.86 -25.01 -3.09
N GLN A 218 -4.22 -26.12 -2.44
CA GLN A 218 -3.84 -26.42 -1.05
C GLN A 218 -2.33 -26.60 -0.84
N SER A 219 -1.59 -26.88 -1.90
CA SER A 219 -0.12 -26.96 -1.91
C SER A 219 0.56 -25.63 -2.27
N ALA A 220 -0.21 -24.57 -2.53
CA ALA A 220 0.33 -23.25 -2.86
C ALA A 220 0.93 -22.57 -1.63
N GLU A 221 2.17 -22.11 -1.76
CA GLU A 221 2.89 -21.38 -0.71
C GLU A 221 2.64 -19.87 -0.84
N LEU A 222 1.39 -19.43 -0.63
CA LEU A 222 1.03 -18.01 -0.70
C LEU A 222 1.85 -17.18 0.29
N ASP A 223 2.03 -17.68 1.52
CA ASP A 223 2.73 -16.97 2.59
C ASP A 223 4.16 -16.58 2.18
N ALA A 224 4.87 -17.43 1.46
CA ALA A 224 6.21 -17.11 0.95
C ALA A 224 6.22 -15.89 0.01
N LEU A 225 5.10 -15.61 -0.65
CA LEU A 225 4.94 -14.51 -1.60
C LEU A 225 4.36 -13.26 -0.97
N VAL A 226 3.60 -13.32 0.13
CA VAL A 226 2.92 -12.13 0.69
C VAL A 226 3.26 -11.83 2.14
N CYS A 227 3.88 -12.77 2.85
CA CYS A 227 4.28 -12.60 4.24
C CYS A 227 5.72 -12.10 4.37
N PRO A 228 6.02 -11.32 5.43
CA PRO A 228 7.40 -11.03 5.80
C PRO A 228 8.15 -12.30 6.20
N ALA A 229 9.45 -12.33 5.90
CA ALA A 229 10.33 -13.38 6.37
C ALA A 229 10.34 -13.43 7.91
N GLY A 230 10.22 -14.63 8.48
CA GLY A 230 10.21 -14.83 9.93
C GLY A 230 8.94 -14.35 10.63
N MET A 231 7.86 -14.06 9.89
CA MET A 231 6.55 -13.88 10.49
C MET A 231 6.15 -15.16 11.22
N GLY A 232 5.65 -15.01 12.45
CA GLY A 232 5.10 -16.12 13.23
C GLY A 232 3.78 -16.63 12.64
N ALA A 233 3.20 -17.63 13.30
CA ALA A 233 1.89 -18.14 12.91
C ALA A 233 0.82 -17.04 12.98
N CYS A 234 -0.08 -17.03 12.00
CA CYS A 234 -1.24 -16.14 12.02
C CYS A 234 -2.10 -16.38 13.28
N PRO A 235 -2.78 -15.33 13.80
CA PRO A 235 -3.75 -15.50 14.87
C PRO A 235 -4.79 -16.58 14.51
N PRO A 236 -5.33 -17.31 15.49
CA PRO A 236 -6.39 -18.27 15.24
C PRO A 236 -7.58 -17.54 14.62
N CYS A 237 -7.93 -18.01 13.43
CA CYS A 237 -8.87 -17.41 12.52
C CYS A 237 -9.65 -18.59 11.93
N ALA A 238 -10.97 -18.57 12.07
CA ALA A 238 -11.85 -19.51 11.38
C ALA A 238 -12.56 -18.69 10.30
N PRO A 239 -12.13 -18.77 9.04
CA PRO A 239 -12.75 -18.00 7.97
C PRO A 239 -14.24 -18.36 7.89
N VAL A 240 -15.08 -17.34 7.74
CA VAL A 240 -16.53 -17.51 7.62
C VAL A 240 -16.88 -17.45 6.14
N PHE A 241 -17.14 -18.60 5.54
CA PHE A 241 -17.59 -18.69 4.16
C PHE A 241 -19.13 -18.67 4.08
N PRO A 242 -19.73 -18.06 3.04
CA PRO A 242 -21.15 -18.18 2.76
C PRO A 242 -21.59 -19.64 2.66
N ASP A 243 -22.81 -19.93 3.15
CA ASP A 243 -23.36 -21.29 3.14
C ASP A 243 -23.37 -21.88 1.73
N GLY A 244 -22.82 -23.08 1.58
CA GLY A 244 -22.78 -23.80 0.31
C GLY A 244 -21.71 -23.34 -0.68
N MET A 245 -20.88 -22.36 -0.33
CA MET A 245 -19.74 -21.97 -1.16
C MET A 245 -18.66 -23.06 -1.13
N THR A 246 -18.10 -23.41 -2.29
CA THR A 246 -17.05 -24.43 -2.42
C THR A 246 -15.91 -23.93 -3.29
N ALA A 247 -14.74 -24.55 -3.16
CA ALA A 247 -13.66 -24.40 -4.13
C ALA A 247 -13.74 -25.53 -5.16
N VAL A 248 -13.66 -25.20 -6.45
CA VAL A 248 -13.72 -26.18 -7.55
C VAL A 248 -12.56 -25.97 -8.50
N CYS A 249 -12.16 -27.05 -9.18
CA CYS A 249 -11.21 -26.99 -10.25
C CYS A 249 -11.92 -26.78 -11.58
N SER A 250 -11.89 -25.54 -12.06
CA SER A 250 -12.53 -25.13 -13.31
C SER A 250 -11.46 -24.73 -14.33
N SER A 251 -11.44 -25.41 -15.47
CA SER A 251 -10.44 -25.17 -16.53
C SER A 251 -8.98 -25.24 -16.04
N GLY A 252 -8.69 -26.14 -15.09
CA GLY A 252 -7.35 -26.30 -14.50
C GLY A 252 -6.96 -25.20 -13.51
N ARG A 253 -7.92 -24.37 -13.08
CA ARG A 253 -7.73 -23.29 -12.11
C ARG A 253 -8.73 -23.41 -10.96
N CYS A 254 -8.28 -23.21 -9.74
CA CYS A 254 -9.12 -23.11 -8.55
C CYS A 254 -9.98 -21.87 -8.64
N GLN A 255 -11.29 -22.05 -8.50
CA GLN A 255 -12.28 -20.98 -8.51
C GLN A 255 -13.27 -21.19 -7.36
N PRO A 256 -13.70 -20.11 -6.68
CA PRO A 256 -14.81 -20.20 -5.75
C PRO A 256 -16.11 -20.38 -6.55
N GLN A 257 -16.96 -21.27 -6.08
CA GLN A 257 -18.26 -21.56 -6.68
C GLN A 257 -19.36 -21.32 -5.65
N MET A 258 -20.33 -20.48 -6.01
CA MET A 258 -21.56 -20.33 -5.23
C MET A 258 -22.44 -21.58 -5.36
N PRO A 259 -23.23 -21.92 -4.33
CA PRO A 259 -24.20 -23.00 -4.44
C PRO A 259 -25.17 -22.71 -5.59
N ALA A 260 -25.51 -23.74 -6.36
CA ALA A 260 -26.50 -23.60 -7.42
C ALA A 260 -27.84 -23.17 -6.82
N THR A 261 -28.41 -22.07 -7.33
CA THR A 261 -29.76 -21.66 -6.97
C THR A 261 -30.73 -22.76 -7.43
N PRO A 262 -31.63 -23.25 -6.55
CA PRO A 262 -32.53 -24.36 -6.88
C PRO A 262 -33.52 -24.05 -8.01
#